data_AF-A0A371HZN3-F1
#
_entry.id   AF-A0A371HZN3-F1
#
_cell.length_a   1.000
_cell.length_b   1.000
_cell.length_c   1.000
_cell.angle_alpha   90.00
_cell.angle_beta   90.00
_cell.angle_gamma   90.00
#
_symmetry.space_group_name_H-M   'P 1'
#
loop_
_entity.id
_entity.type
_entity.pdbx_description
1 polymer ?
#
loop_
_entity_poly.entity_id
_entity_poly.type
_entity_poly.pdbx_seq_one_letter_code
_entity_poly.pdbx_strand_id
1 'polypeptide(L)'
;MRVVEQREEELRQAASGREQIEHEEGLAQPFWGQPFCKEIDETLISPNFREVIVEPFDGSQDPYAYLQAFQTQMYISGGNDKLSCKLFPGTLRRVAM
;
A
#
# COMPACT_ATOMS: atom_id res chain seq x y z
N MET A 1 -23.08 37.85 31.58
CA MET A 1 -23.34 36.54 30.93
C MET A 1 -22.97 36.55 29.44
N ARG A 2 -21.94 37.29 29.00
CA ARG A 2 -21.50 37.34 27.58
C ARG A 2 -20.14 36.70 27.33
N VAL A 3 -19.29 36.69 28.35
CA VAL A 3 -17.92 36.14 28.29
C VAL A 3 -17.90 34.62 28.17
N VAL A 4 -18.91 33.93 28.74
CA VAL A 4 -19.00 32.46 28.71
C VAL A 4 -19.47 31.98 27.32
N GLU A 5 -20.47 32.63 26.73
CA GLU A 5 -20.93 32.31 25.38
C GLU A 5 -19.84 32.58 24.35
N GLN A 6 -19.11 33.68 24.47
CA GLN A 6 -18.02 33.99 23.55
C GLN A 6 -16.87 32.97 23.65
N ARG A 7 -16.63 32.39 24.84
CA ARG A 7 -15.67 31.30 25.01
C ARG A 7 -16.15 29.99 24.39
N GLU A 8 -17.44 29.70 24.47
CA GLU A 8 -18.04 28.51 23.86
C GLU A 8 -18.02 28.61 22.33
N GLU A 9 -18.28 29.79 21.78
CA GLU A 9 -18.25 30.04 20.35
C GLU A 9 -16.82 29.96 19.79
N GLU A 10 -15.82 30.51 20.50
CA GLU A 10 -14.40 30.32 20.18
C GLU A 10 -13.99 28.84 20.22
N LEU A 11 -14.48 28.06 21.19
CA LEU A 11 -14.22 26.61 21.26
C LEU A 11 -14.86 25.86 20.08
N ARG A 12 -16.05 26.27 19.64
CA ARG A 12 -16.75 25.74 18.46
C ARG A 12 -16.01 26.09 17.17
N GLN A 13 -15.49 27.32 17.05
CA GLN A 13 -14.70 27.76 15.90
C GLN A 13 -13.32 27.09 15.85
N ALA A 14 -12.67 26.89 17.00
CA ALA A 14 -11.41 26.15 17.10
C ALA A 14 -11.56 24.65 16.80
N ALA A 15 -12.74 24.07 17.09
CA ALA A 15 -13.08 22.71 16.69
C ALA A 15 -13.38 22.63 15.18
N SER A 16 -14.10 23.61 14.62
CA SER A 16 -14.43 23.67 13.19
C SER A 16 -13.21 23.93 12.30
N GLY A 17 -12.22 24.70 12.76
CA GLY A 17 -10.99 25.00 11.99
C GLY A 17 -9.97 23.87 11.96
N ARG A 18 -10.17 22.79 12.73
CA ARG A 18 -9.31 21.59 12.72
C ARG A 18 -9.76 20.52 11.73
N GLU A 19 -10.94 20.67 11.14
CA GLU A 19 -11.46 19.81 10.07
C GLU A 19 -11.06 20.32 8.68
N GLN A 20 -9.87 20.92 8.57
CA GLN A 20 -9.22 21.24 7.28
C GLN A 20 -7.74 20.84 7.28
N ILE A 21 -7.37 19.89 8.14
CA ILE A 21 -6.38 18.90 7.74
C ILE A 21 -7.20 17.65 7.42
N GLU A 22 -8.03 17.79 6.40
CA GLU A 22 -8.15 16.74 5.41
C GLU A 22 -6.71 16.57 4.90
N HIS A 23 -5.94 15.77 5.64
CA HIS A 23 -4.98 14.91 5.00
C HIS A 23 -5.73 14.39 3.80
N GLU A 24 -5.17 14.63 2.62
CA GLU A 24 -5.62 14.14 1.34
C GLU A 24 -5.49 12.60 1.34
N GLU A 25 -6.14 11.97 2.30
CA GLU A 25 -6.81 10.69 2.22
C GLU A 25 -7.88 10.89 1.15
N GLY A 26 -7.41 11.01 -0.10
CA GLY A 26 -8.21 10.75 -1.26
C GLY A 26 -8.81 9.39 -1.02
N LEU A 27 -10.05 9.42 -0.49
CA LEU A 27 -10.91 8.30 -0.24
C LEU A 27 -10.81 7.44 -1.50
N ALA A 28 -10.01 6.38 -1.40
CA ALA A 28 -10.55 5.05 -1.17
C ALA A 28 -12.00 4.95 -1.67
N GLN A 29 -12.19 5.26 -2.95
CA GLN A 29 -13.23 4.61 -3.69
C GLN A 29 -12.90 3.13 -3.48
N PRO A 30 -13.84 2.29 -3.00
CA PRO A 30 -13.66 0.87 -3.16
C PRO A 30 -13.58 0.69 -4.68
N PHE A 31 -12.36 0.58 -5.20
CA PHE A 31 -12.17 0.24 -6.59
C PHE A 31 -12.47 -1.25 -6.63
N TRP A 32 -13.76 -1.56 -6.81
CA TRP A 32 -14.22 -2.90 -7.12
C TRP A 32 -13.52 -3.31 -8.42
N GLY A 33 -12.35 -3.94 -8.31
CA GLY A 33 -11.55 -4.40 -9.45
C GLY A 33 -10.02 -4.17 -9.42
N GLN A 34 -9.48 -3.38 -8.48
CA GLN A 34 -8.05 -3.12 -8.35
C GLN A 34 -7.62 -3.68 -7.00
N PRO A 35 -6.78 -4.73 -7.01
CA PRO A 35 -6.34 -5.39 -5.77
C PRO A 35 -5.37 -4.52 -4.95
N PHE A 36 -4.91 -3.39 -5.50
CA PHE A 36 -3.88 -2.53 -4.91
C PHE A 36 -4.30 -1.06 -4.88
N CYS A 37 -3.68 -0.28 -3.99
CA CYS A 37 -3.79 1.17 -4.03
C CYS A 37 -3.11 1.73 -5.29
N LYS A 38 -3.52 2.92 -5.70
CA LYS A 38 -3.00 3.63 -6.89
C LYS A 38 -1.48 3.68 -6.92
N GLU A 39 -0.85 3.90 -5.77
CA GLU A 39 0.61 3.96 -5.64
C GLU A 39 1.31 2.67 -6.07
N ILE A 40 0.78 1.50 -5.68
CA ILE A 40 1.33 0.20 -6.09
C ILE A 40 0.94 -0.09 -7.54
N ASP A 41 -0.32 0.14 -7.92
CA ASP A 41 -0.81 -0.19 -9.26
C ASP A 41 -0.10 0.61 -10.36
N GLU A 42 0.14 1.90 -10.13
CA GLU A 42 0.83 2.80 -11.06
C GLU A 42 2.36 2.71 -10.96
N THR A 43 2.91 1.86 -10.06
CA THR A 43 4.37 1.68 -9.98
C THR A 43 4.91 1.16 -11.31
N LEU A 44 5.79 1.95 -11.93
CA LEU A 44 6.41 1.62 -13.20
C LEU A 44 7.49 0.55 -13.00
N ILE A 45 7.45 -0.49 -13.82
CA ILE A 45 8.53 -1.48 -13.92
C ILE A 45 9.52 -0.91 -14.93
N SER A 46 10.73 -0.59 -14.48
CA SER A 46 11.79 -0.10 -15.36
C SER A 46 12.11 -1.15 -16.44
N PRO A 47 12.38 -0.78 -17.70
CA PRO A 47 12.80 -1.73 -18.73
C PRO A 47 14.08 -2.51 -18.39
N ASN A 48 14.92 -1.94 -17.50
CA ASN A 48 16.15 -2.58 -17.03
C ASN A 48 15.92 -3.48 -15.80
N PHE A 49 14.69 -3.57 -15.29
CA PHE A 49 14.33 -4.43 -14.18
C PHE A 49 14.49 -5.89 -14.61
N ARG A 50 15.32 -6.63 -13.89
CA ARG A 50 15.45 -8.07 -14.11
C ARG A 50 14.19 -8.74 -13.59
N GLU A 51 13.62 -9.60 -14.42
CA GLU A 51 12.45 -10.39 -14.04
C GLU A 51 12.75 -11.23 -12.79
N VAL A 52 11.80 -11.28 -11.87
CA VAL A 52 11.90 -12.05 -10.62
C VAL A 52 11.69 -13.52 -10.95
N ILE A 53 12.77 -14.30 -10.93
CA ILE A 53 12.72 -15.74 -11.18
C ILE A 53 12.79 -16.46 -9.82
N VAL A 54 11.63 -16.81 -9.29
CA VAL A 54 11.47 -17.68 -8.12
C VAL A 54 10.55 -18.85 -8.47
N GLU A 55 10.75 -20.01 -7.84
CA GLU A 55 9.81 -21.12 -7.97
C GLU A 55 8.45 -20.70 -7.41
N PRO A 56 7.34 -20.75 -8.19
CA PRO A 56 6.07 -20.23 -7.71
C PRO A 56 5.56 -20.92 -6.46
N PHE A 57 5.09 -20.14 -5.48
CA PHE A 57 4.58 -20.69 -4.21
C PHE A 57 3.29 -21.45 -4.43
N ASP A 58 3.27 -22.71 -4.01
CA ASP A 58 2.12 -23.60 -4.17
C ASP A 58 1.44 -23.98 -2.86
N GLY A 59 1.90 -23.41 -1.74
CA GLY A 59 1.40 -23.69 -0.40
C GLY A 59 2.06 -24.89 0.28
N SER A 60 2.91 -25.65 -0.42
CA SER A 60 3.64 -26.78 0.17
C SER A 60 5.05 -26.41 0.64
N GLN A 61 5.63 -25.34 0.07
CA GLN A 61 6.94 -24.82 0.45
C GLN A 61 6.90 -24.16 1.84
N ASP A 62 8.06 -24.05 2.50
CA ASP A 62 8.17 -23.26 3.72
C ASP A 62 7.89 -21.77 3.43
N PRO A 63 6.88 -21.14 4.06
CA PRO A 63 6.50 -19.76 3.74
C PRO A 63 7.62 -18.74 4.01
N TYR A 64 8.45 -18.98 5.02
CA TYR A 64 9.52 -18.07 5.40
C TYR A 64 10.69 -18.13 4.41
N ALA A 65 11.13 -19.33 4.04
CA ALA A 65 12.15 -19.56 3.03
C ALA A 65 11.71 -19.01 1.67
N TYR A 66 10.44 -19.21 1.30
CA TYR A 66 9.88 -18.65 0.08
C TYR A 66 9.94 -17.11 0.07
N LEU A 67 9.46 -16.47 1.14
CA LEU A 67 9.50 -15.02 1.27
C LEU A 67 10.93 -14.49 1.21
N GLN A 68 11.88 -15.17 1.86
CA GLN A 68 13.29 -14.79 1.82
C GLN A 68 13.88 -14.90 0.41
N ALA A 69 13.54 -15.95 -0.34
CA ALA A 69 13.98 -16.12 -1.72
C ALA A 69 13.43 -15.03 -2.63
N PHE A 70 12.14 -14.71 -2.50
CA PHE A 70 11.49 -13.60 -3.21
C PHE A 70 12.15 -12.25 -2.90
N GLN A 71 12.33 -11.93 -1.61
CA GLN A 71 12.98 -10.67 -1.19
C GLN A 71 14.42 -10.55 -1.71
N THR A 72 15.17 -11.66 -1.69
CA THR A 72 16.54 -11.70 -2.22
C THR A 72 16.57 -11.39 -3.73
N GLN A 73 15.64 -11.99 -4.50
CA GLN A 73 15.52 -11.70 -5.94
C GLN A 73 15.10 -10.26 -6.21
N MET A 74 14.16 -9.72 -5.42
CA MET A 74 13.77 -8.31 -5.51
C MET A 74 14.97 -7.38 -5.26
N TYR A 75 15.78 -7.65 -4.23
CA TYR A 75 16.97 -6.87 -3.91
C TYR A 75 17.99 -6.88 -5.05
N ILE A 76 18.31 -8.06 -5.58
CA ILE A 76 19.26 -8.22 -6.71
C ILE A 76 18.77 -7.48 -7.96
N SER A 77 17.45 -7.46 -8.18
CA SER A 77 16.82 -6.81 -9.34
C SER A 77 16.62 -5.30 -9.18
N GLY A 78 17.01 -4.72 -8.02
CA GLY A 78 16.82 -3.31 -7.72
C GLY A 78 15.36 -2.93 -7.41
N GLY A 79 14.57 -3.91 -6.97
CA GLY A 79 13.17 -3.73 -6.56
C GLY A 79 13.04 -2.93 -5.27
N ASN A 80 11.92 -2.22 -5.15
CA ASN A 80 11.48 -1.55 -3.92
C ASN A 80 10.21 -2.22 -3.38
N ASP A 81 9.70 -1.76 -2.24
CA ASP A 81 8.53 -2.35 -1.60
C ASP A 81 7.27 -2.28 -2.49
N LYS A 82 7.09 -1.19 -3.24
CA LYS A 82 5.94 -1.03 -4.15
C LYS A 82 5.98 -2.05 -5.29
N LEU A 83 7.15 -2.22 -5.90
CA LEU A 83 7.38 -3.24 -6.93
C LEU A 83 7.23 -4.65 -6.35
N SER A 84 7.72 -4.89 -5.13
CA SER A 84 7.57 -6.16 -4.44
C SER A 84 6.09 -6.51 -4.28
N CYS A 85 5.28 -5.59 -3.76
CA CYS A 85 3.84 -5.76 -3.62
C CYS A 85 3.15 -6.02 -4.97
N LYS A 86 3.52 -5.26 -6.01
CA LYS A 86 2.94 -5.39 -7.35
C LYS A 86 3.23 -6.75 -7.99
N LEU A 87 4.43 -7.29 -7.80
CA LEU A 87 4.88 -8.51 -8.47
C LEU A 87 4.59 -9.79 -7.68
N PHE A 88 4.50 -9.72 -6.34
CA PHE A 88 4.34 -10.87 -5.49
C PHE A 88 3.15 -11.78 -5.85
N PRO A 89 1.93 -11.29 -6.16
CA PRO A 89 0.84 -12.20 -6.53
C PRO A 89 1.13 -13.04 -7.78
N GLY A 90 1.92 -12.51 -8.73
CA GLY A 90 2.33 -13.24 -9.93
C GLY A 90 3.27 -14.41 -9.64
N THR A 91 3.85 -14.47 -8.44
CA THR A 91 4.73 -15.55 -7.99
C THR A 91 3.97 -16.67 -7.27
N LEU A 92 2.66 -16.52 -7.06
CA LEU A 92 1.82 -17.55 -6.41
C LEU A 92 1.19 -18.46 -7.47
N ARG A 93 1.06 -19.76 -7.19
CA ARG A 93 0.21 -20.66 -7.99
C ARG A 93 -1.24 -20.48 -7.58
N ARG A 94 -2.17 -20.77 -8.50
CA ARG A 94 -3.63 -20.67 -8.28
C ARG A 94 -4.13 -21.35 -6.99
N VAL A 95 -3.49 -22.42 -6.54
CA VAL A 95 -3.88 -23.12 -5.29
C VAL A 95 -3.60 -22.27 -4.04
N ALA A 96 -2.67 -21.32 -4.15
CA ALA A 96 -2.27 -20.38 -3.09
C ALA A 96 -2.76 -18.94 -3.35
N MET A 97 -3.56 -18.71 -4.41
CA MET A 97 -4.16 -17.40 -4.74
C MET A 97 -5.53 -17.22 -4.10
#